data_AF-A0A1X1ASK4-F1
#
_entry.id   AF-A0A1X1ASK4-F1
#
_cell.length_a   1.000
_cell.length_b   1.000
_cell.length_c   1.000
_cell.angle_alpha   90.00
_cell.angle_beta   90.00
_cell.angle_gamma   90.00
#
_symmetry.space_group_name_H-M   'P 1'
#
loop_
_entity.id
_entity.type
_entity.pdbx_description
1 polymer ?
#
loop_
_entity_poly.entity_id
_entity_poly.type
_entity_poly.pdbx_seq_one_letter_code
_entity_poly.pdbx_strand_id
1 'polypeptide(L)' 'MPAMDCSCRDPWTCRHNRDDDSDAYLDGWIDAATHLLDAGVCPVVPVDIARQLWRRRERSGRELVNELMERGAIPQ' A
#
# COMPACT_ATOMS: atom_id res chain seq x y z
N MET A 1 -12.08 19.68 -16.31
CA MET A 1 -11.22 19.63 -15.11
C MET A 1 -9.99 20.48 -15.39
N PRO A 2 -9.54 21.33 -14.46
CA PRO A 2 -8.28 22.05 -14.63
C PRO A 2 -7.12 21.05 -14.78
N ALA A 3 -6.06 21.46 -15.48
CA ALA A 3 -4.86 20.63 -15.64
C ALA A 3 -4.19 20.45 -14.27
N MET A 4 -3.74 19.23 -13.98
CA MET A 4 -2.92 18.96 -12.79
C MET A 4 -1.53 19.59 -12.94
N ASP A 5 -0.80 19.68 -11.83
CA ASP A 5 0.57 20.22 -11.80
C ASP A 5 1.54 19.46 -12.72
N CYS A 6 1.25 18.19 -13.03
CA CYS A 6 1.97 17.38 -14.00
C CYS A 6 1.52 17.58 -15.46
N SER A 7 0.67 18.57 -15.73
CA SER A 7 0.03 18.89 -17.02
C SER A 7 -0.88 17.80 -17.62
N CYS A 8 -1.06 16.68 -16.91
CA CYS A 8 -1.98 15.64 -17.35
C CYS A 8 -3.43 16.14 -17.29
N ARG A 9 -4.22 15.76 -18.31
CA ARG A 9 -5.63 16.09 -18.40
C ARG A 9 -6.52 15.18 -17.56
N ASP A 10 -6.06 13.95 -17.31
CA ASP A 10 -6.79 12.91 -16.59
C ASP A 10 -5.98 12.39 -15.39
N PRO A 11 -6.47 12.54 -14.15
CA PRO A 11 -5.78 12.05 -12.95
C PRO A 11 -5.69 10.54 -12.89
N TRP A 12 -6.63 9.82 -13.50
CA TRP A 12 -6.75 8.37 -13.37
C TRP A 12 -5.75 7.59 -14.25
N THR A 13 -5.33 8.16 -15.38
CA THR A 13 -4.30 7.59 -16.27
C THR A 13 -2.91 8.20 -16.07
N CYS A 14 -2.80 9.24 -15.25
CA CYS A 14 -1.53 9.90 -14.96
C CYS A 14 -0.58 8.95 -14.21
N ARG A 15 0.68 8.85 -14.67
CA ARG A 15 1.74 8.06 -14.03
C ARG A 15 2.84 8.90 -13.38
N HIS A 16 2.75 10.23 -13.45
CA HIS A 16 3.76 11.14 -12.91
C HIS A 16 3.82 11.15 -11.38
N ASN A 17 2.83 10.59 -10.69
CA ASN A 17 2.79 10.51 -9.23
C ASN A 17 3.02 9.07 -8.72
N ARG A 18 3.85 8.29 -9.43
CA ARG A 18 4.22 6.90 -9.07
C ARG A 18 5.62 6.82 -8.47
N ASP A 19 6.06 7.85 -7.77
CA ASP A 19 7.28 7.72 -6.96
C ASP A 19 7.12 6.53 -6.01
N ASP A 20 8.19 5.74 -5.79
CA ASP A 20 8.18 4.72 -4.75
C ASP A 20 7.85 5.45 -3.43
N ASP A 21 6.86 4.94 -2.71
CA ASP A 21 6.39 5.56 -1.49
C ASP A 21 7.54 5.62 -0.47
N SER A 22 7.67 6.74 0.24
CA SER A 22 8.70 6.87 1.26
C SER A 22 8.57 5.78 2.34
N ASP A 23 9.69 5.44 3.00
CA ASP A 23 9.68 4.43 4.06
C ASP A 23 8.65 4.78 5.15
N ALA A 24 8.54 6.06 5.53
CA ALA A 24 7.55 6.53 6.51
C ALA A 24 6.09 6.31 6.06
N TYR A 25 5.81 6.41 4.76
CA TYR A 25 4.46 6.13 4.25
C TYR A 25 4.13 4.63 4.34
N LEU A 26 5.09 3.78 3.99
CA LEU A 26 4.96 2.33 4.11
C LEU A 26 4.88 1.87 5.57
N ASP A 27 5.57 2.54 6.50
CA ASP A 27 5.45 2.29 7.94
C ASP A 27 4.04 2.59 8.43
N GLY A 28 3.44 3.70 7.96
CA GLY A 28 2.04 4.01 8.27
C GLY A 28 1.06 2.94 7.79
N TRP A 29 1.33 2.29 6.65
CA TRP A 29 0.55 1.14 6.20
C TRP A 29 0.69 -0.08 7.12
N ILE A 30 1.90 -0.34 7.62
CA ILE A 30 2.15 -1.42 8.58
C ILE A 30 1.38 -1.15 9.87
N ASP A 31 1.51 0.06 10.43
CA ASP A 31 0.86 0.45 11.68
C ASP A 31 -0.66 0.36 11.57
N ALA A 32 -1.24 0.88 10.48
CA ALA A 32 -2.68 0.87 10.27
C ALA A 32 -3.23 -0.56 10.08
N ALA A 33 -2.55 -1.39 9.28
CA ALA A 33 -2.98 -2.77 9.06
C ALA A 33 -2.87 -3.60 10.36
N THR A 34 -1.78 -3.42 11.11
CA THR A 34 -1.58 -4.08 12.42
C THR A 34 -2.68 -3.68 13.40
N HIS A 35 -3.00 -2.38 13.49
CA HIS A 35 -4.07 -1.90 14.36
C HIS A 35 -5.43 -2.50 14.01
N LEU A 36 -5.75 -2.63 12.72
CA LEU A 36 -7.00 -3.24 12.27
C LEU A 36 -7.04 -4.74 12.59
N LEU A 37 -5.93 -5.45 12.38
CA LEU A 37 -5.80 -6.86 12.72
C LEU A 37 -5.97 -7.11 14.23
N ASP A 38 -5.35 -6.27 15.06
CA ASP A 38 -5.50 -6.31 16.53
C ASP A 38 -6.95 -6.04 16.97
N ALA A 39 -7.67 -5.20 16.23
CA ALA A 39 -9.10 -4.97 16.43
C ALA A 39 -10.00 -6.11 15.90
N GLY A 40 -9.42 -7.18 15.35
CA GLY A 40 -10.15 -8.30 14.74
C GLY A 40 -10.75 -7.99 13.37
N VAL A 41 -10.36 -6.87 12.75
CA VAL A 41 -10.81 -6.44 11.41
C VAL A 41 -9.76 -6.86 10.39
N CYS A 42 -10.19 -7.37 9.23
CA CYS A 42 -9.29 -7.70 8.15
C CYS A 42 -9.08 -6.48 7.23
N PRO A 43 -7.88 -5.87 7.19
CA PRO A 43 -7.63 -4.70 6.36
C PRO A 43 -7.44 -5.12 4.90
N VAL A 44 -8.06 -4.40 3.96
CA VAL A 44 -7.79 -4.57 2.53
C VAL A 44 -6.61 -3.69 2.14
N VAL A 45 -5.50 -4.30 1.72
CA VAL A 45 -4.27 -3.58 1.34
C VAL A 45 -4.10 -3.61 -0.18
N PRO A 46 -3.89 -2.45 -0.84
CA PRO A 46 -3.66 -2.43 -2.28
C PRO A 46 -2.45 -3.26 -2.71
N VAL A 47 -2.56 -3.94 -3.85
CA VAL A 47 -1.49 -4.83 -4.35
C VAL A 47 -0.14 -4.12 -4.54
N ASP A 48 -0.15 -2.84 -4.94
CA ASP A 48 1.09 -2.07 -5.13
C ASP A 48 1.77 -1.76 -3.80
N ILE A 49 1.00 -1.52 -2.72
CA ILE A 49 1.54 -1.38 -1.37
C ILE A 49 2.11 -2.71 -0.88
N ALA A 50 1.39 -3.82 -1.06
CA ALA A 50 1.88 -5.14 -0.68
C ALA A 50 3.20 -5.50 -1.40
N ARG A 51 3.32 -5.16 -2.70
CA ARG A 51 4.57 -5.34 -3.47
C ARG A 51 5.71 -4.47 -2.93
N GLN A 52 5.42 -3.23 -2.56
CA GLN A 52 6.42 -2.32 -1.97
C GLN A 52 6.91 -2.86 -0.62
N LEU A 53 6.00 -3.25 0.28
CA LEU A 53 6.33 -3.87 1.56
C LEU A 53 7.16 -5.15 1.40
N TRP A 54 6.81 -5.99 0.42
CA TRP A 54 7.57 -7.21 0.13
C TRP A 54 9.02 -6.92 -0.34
N ARG A 55 9.20 -5.87 -1.14
CA ARG A 55 10.52 -5.44 -1.66
C ARG A 55 11.42 -4.88 -0.56
N ARG A 56 10.88 -4.21 0.47
CA ARG A 56 11.66 -3.60 1.57
C ARG A 56 12.49 -4.57 2.41
N ARG A 57 12.30 -5.91 2.27
CA ARG A 57 13.00 -6.99 2.99
C ARG A 57 12.91 -6.96 4.52
N GLU A 58 12.34 -5.91 5.10
CA GLU A 58 12.09 -5.80 6.53
C GLU A 58 11.12 -6.88 7.01
N ARG A 59 11.36 -7.39 8.21
CA ARG A 59 10.63 -8.54 8.76
C ARG A 59 9.14 -8.21 8.96
N SER A 60 8.85 -7.05 9.56
CA SER A 60 7.49 -6.55 9.82
C SER A 60 6.63 -6.48 8.55
N GLY A 61 7.15 -5.87 7.49
CA GLY A 61 6.44 -5.77 6.21
C GLY A 61 6.17 -7.13 5.56
N ARG A 62 7.09 -8.09 5.67
CA ARG A 62 6.91 -9.44 5.10
C ARG A 62 5.93 -10.29 5.89
N GLU A 63 6.00 -10.25 7.22
CA GLU A 63 5.06 -10.96 8.09
C GLU A 63 3.64 -10.47 7.84
N LEU A 64 3.44 -9.15 7.76
CA LEU A 64 2.16 -8.56 7.43
C LEU A 64 1.64 -9.01 6.06
N VAL A 65 2.47 -8.96 5.00
CA VAL A 65 2.04 -9.38 3.66
C VAL A 65 1.63 -10.86 3.62
N ASN A 66 2.34 -11.73 4.33
CA ASN A 66 1.98 -13.14 4.42
C ASN A 66 0.62 -13.34 5.11
N GLU A 67 0.41 -12.70 6.26
CA GLU A 67 -0.85 -12.77 7.00
C GLU A 67 -2.03 -12.26 6.16
N LEU A 68 -1.84 -11.17 5.42
CA LEU A 68 -2.87 -10.61 4.53
C LEU A 68 -3.17 -11.52 3.34
N MET A 69 -2.17 -12.22 2.78
CA MET A 69 -2.38 -13.21 1.73
C MET A 69 -3.21 -14.40 2.23
N GLU A 70 -2.93 -14.91 3.44
CA GLU A 70 -3.68 -16.02 4.04
C GLU A 70 -5.15 -15.66 4.27
N ARG A 71 -5.42 -14.39 4.58
CA ARG A 71 -6.78 -13.85 4.80
C ARG A 71 -7.49 -13.41 3.52
N GLY A 72 -6.83 -13.49 2.36
CA GLY A 72 -7.40 -13.02 1.07
C GLY A 72 -7.60 -11.51 0.99
N ALA A 73 -6.86 -10.75 1.80
CA ALA A 73 -7.06 -9.31 2.01
C ALA A 73 -6.31 -8.42 1.00
N ILE A 74 -5.68 -9.03 -0.01
CA ILE A 74 -4.97 -8.36 -1.09
C ILE A 74 -5.77 -8.59 -2.39
N PRO A 75 -6.38 -7.55 -2.99
CA PRO A 75 -7.10 -7.69 -4.24
C PRO A 75 -6.12 -8.05 -5.37
N GLN A 76 -6.51 -9.01 -6.20
CA GLN A 76 -5.74 -9.51 -7.35
C GLN A 76 -5.74 -8.51 -8.51
#